data_AF-A0AAV9CR33-F1
#
_entry.id   AF-A0AAV9CR33-F1
#
_cell.length_a   1.000
_cell.length_b   1.000
_cell.length_c   1.000
_cell.angle_alpha   90.00
_cell.angle_beta   90.00
_cell.angle_gamma   90.00
#
_symmetry.space_group_name_H-M   'P 1'
#
loop_
_entity.id
_entity.type
_entity.pdbx_description
1 polymer ?
#
loop_
_entity_poly.entity_id
_entity_poly.type
_entity_poly.pdbx_seq_one_letter_code
_entity_poly.pdbx_strand_id
1 'polypeptide(L)'
;MRLQMFAGAISAATIAVIYPLFPDMVYLSDSIIWPLILWMMGALFVWHLFLSLFIGSFREEDEMLIEGFERESFNIMCNVILFKKFFAIWNLRMAFALYLVKNLGRLAQKRTEHIQMRLDISLLSHIMNIGLLVLLLVVDALLFIQAKHLIDVWQVSVSLYFSLEYMISVIMTGVILLKYIFNVIDMRVEANRARKLVNLDYTYYLDFVCDVLCLSMNFCFLLSIYVGLDIRLSLILADKHWEIFCNLKTRVNDFVRWRKITSTISERYPDATSQELKVNDDKCVICWEEMDTAKKLKCRHLFHFQCLRRLLMDAEQAFCPICTSSIAPP
;
A
#
# COMPACT_ATOMS: atom_id res chain seq x y z
N MET A 1 12.75 25.31 14.71
CA MET A 1 13.79 25.30 15.76
C MET A 1 14.12 23.89 16.26
N ARG A 2 13.14 23.01 16.54
CA ARG A 2 13.42 21.60 16.91
C ARG A 2 14.10 20.77 15.80
N LEU A 3 13.83 21.04 14.51
CA LEU A 3 14.42 20.32 13.37
C LEU A 3 15.92 20.59 13.15
N GLN A 4 16.39 21.83 13.36
CA GLN A 4 17.83 22.15 13.27
C GLN A 4 18.61 21.49 14.42
N MET A 5 17.97 21.32 15.57
CA MET A 5 18.56 20.60 16.71
C MET A 5 18.57 19.09 16.49
N PHE A 6 17.56 18.49 15.85
CA PHE A 6 17.56 17.07 15.50
C PHE A 6 18.49 16.73 14.34
N ALA A 7 18.52 17.52 13.27
CA ALA A 7 19.49 17.36 12.18
C ALA A 7 20.93 17.64 12.68
N GLY A 8 21.09 18.63 13.56
CA GLY A 8 22.33 18.91 14.27
C GLY A 8 22.75 17.78 15.21
N ALA A 9 21.81 17.16 15.93
CA ALA A 9 22.08 16.03 16.83
C ALA A 9 22.40 14.75 16.07
N ILE A 10 21.74 14.48 14.94
CA ILE A 10 22.02 13.33 14.09
C ILE A 10 23.37 13.50 13.38
N SER A 11 23.68 14.70 12.88
CA SER A 11 25.00 15.02 12.27
C SER A 11 26.13 15.04 13.30
N ALA A 12 25.91 15.56 14.50
CA ALA A 12 26.88 15.51 15.59
C ALA A 12 27.06 14.10 16.13
N ALA A 13 26.00 13.29 16.23
CA ALA A 13 26.09 11.88 16.59
C ALA A 13 26.83 11.07 15.52
N THR A 14 26.64 11.38 14.22
CA THR A 14 27.42 10.75 13.15
C THR A 14 28.89 11.13 13.22
N ILE A 15 29.21 12.41 13.40
CA ILE A 15 30.61 12.85 13.50
C ILE A 15 31.28 12.29 14.77
N ALA A 16 30.58 12.27 15.92
CA ALA A 16 31.10 11.73 17.17
C ALA A 16 31.29 10.20 17.15
N VAL A 17 30.54 9.47 16.34
CA VAL A 17 30.73 8.02 16.13
C VAL A 17 31.78 7.74 15.05
N ILE A 18 31.88 8.57 14.01
CA ILE A 18 32.81 8.38 12.88
C ILE A 18 34.25 8.80 13.25
N TYR A 19 34.42 9.90 13.99
CA TYR A 19 35.74 10.50 14.25
C TYR A 19 36.69 9.65 15.12
N PRO A 20 36.21 8.92 16.15
CA PRO A 20 37.06 8.01 16.92
C PRO A 20 37.40 6.70 16.20
N LEU A 21 36.59 6.29 15.20
CA LEU A 21 36.73 5.02 14.48
C LEU A 21 37.62 5.09 13.23
N PHE A 22 38.17 6.24 12.89
CA PHE A 22 39.01 6.43 11.68
C PHE A 22 40.24 5.50 11.58
N PRO A 23 40.94 5.13 12.67
CA PRO A 23 42.03 4.14 12.61
C PRO A 23 41.53 2.71 12.37
N ASP A 24 40.34 2.38 12.87
CA ASP A 24 39.71 1.05 12.75
C ASP A 24 38.91 0.87 11.44
N MET A 25 38.62 1.96 10.71
CA MET A 25 37.94 1.92 9.41
C MET A 25 38.72 1.16 8.33
N VAL A 26 40.05 1.08 8.43
CA VAL A 26 40.85 0.30 7.47
C VAL A 26 40.59 -1.20 7.64
N TYR A 27 40.44 -1.68 8.89
CA TYR A 27 40.12 -3.08 9.20
C TYR A 27 38.63 -3.41 9.03
N LEU A 28 37.73 -2.44 9.22
CA LEU A 28 36.29 -2.63 8.99
C LEU A 28 35.83 -2.40 7.54
N SER A 29 36.69 -1.89 6.65
CA SER A 29 36.42 -1.80 5.21
C SER A 29 36.25 -3.17 4.53
N ASP A 30 36.74 -4.24 5.17
CA ASP A 30 36.49 -5.63 4.77
C ASP A 30 35.04 -6.09 5.04
N SER A 31 34.27 -5.34 5.82
CA SER A 31 32.88 -5.67 6.15
C SER A 31 31.89 -4.99 5.20
N ILE A 32 31.11 -5.81 4.48
CA ILE A 32 30.00 -5.41 3.57
C ILE A 32 28.94 -4.49 4.24
N ILE A 33 28.94 -4.42 5.57
CA ILE A 33 27.90 -3.77 6.38
C ILE A 33 28.03 -2.24 6.34
N TRP A 34 29.24 -1.69 6.40
CA TRP A 34 29.46 -0.24 6.39
C TRP A 34 29.03 0.48 5.11
N PRO A 35 29.38 0.02 3.89
CA PRO A 35 28.90 0.65 2.67
C PRO A 35 27.38 0.55 2.52
N LEU A 36 26.75 -0.49 3.08
CA LEU A 36 25.30 -0.64 3.11
C LEU A 36 24.63 0.38 4.07
N ILE A 37 25.22 0.60 5.24
CA ILE A 37 24.74 1.63 6.20
C ILE A 37 24.89 3.02 5.59
N LEU A 38 26.04 3.34 4.99
CA LEU A 38 26.27 4.62 4.31
C LEU A 38 25.28 4.84 3.17
N TRP A 39 25.03 3.79 2.38
CA TRP A 39 24.03 3.81 1.31
C TRP A 39 22.63 4.09 1.86
N MET A 40 22.24 3.42 2.96
CA MET A 40 20.95 3.63 3.61
C MET A 40 20.83 5.07 4.10
N MET A 41 21.84 5.58 4.82
CA MET A 41 21.84 6.96 5.29
C MET A 41 21.74 7.99 4.16
N GLY A 42 22.44 7.76 3.05
CA GLY A 42 22.34 8.60 1.85
C GLY A 42 20.96 8.54 1.22
N ALA A 43 20.38 7.35 1.09
CA ALA A 43 19.04 7.15 0.55
C ALA A 43 17.97 7.82 1.43
N LEU A 44 18.11 7.75 2.76
CA LEU A 44 17.21 8.39 3.71
C LEU A 44 17.29 9.92 3.59
N PHE A 45 18.51 10.45 3.51
CA PHE A 45 18.75 11.88 3.36
C PHE A 45 18.16 12.45 2.06
N VAL A 46 18.40 11.77 0.93
CA VAL A 46 17.84 12.16 -0.39
C VAL A 46 16.32 12.16 -0.36
N TRP A 47 15.71 11.17 0.29
CA TRP A 47 14.26 11.11 0.43
C TRP A 47 13.71 12.25 1.31
N HIS A 48 14.31 12.52 2.46
CA HIS A 48 13.88 13.65 3.30
C HIS A 48 14.04 15.00 2.61
N LEU A 49 15.12 15.18 1.84
CA LEU A 49 15.31 16.38 1.01
C LEU A 49 14.22 16.48 -0.06
N PHE A 50 13.89 15.37 -0.72
CA PHE A 50 12.82 15.30 -1.71
C PHE A 50 11.45 15.65 -1.11
N LEU A 51 11.11 15.08 0.05
CA LEU A 51 9.86 15.40 0.77
C LEU A 51 9.81 16.87 1.18
N SER A 52 10.92 17.41 1.69
CA SER A 52 11.00 18.82 2.07
C SER A 52 10.81 19.77 0.89
N LEU A 53 11.23 19.37 -0.32
CA LEU A 53 11.08 20.18 -1.53
C LEU A 53 9.67 20.08 -2.15
N PHE A 54 9.03 18.91 -2.11
CA PHE A 54 7.76 18.66 -2.80
C PHE A 54 6.50 18.82 -1.94
N ILE A 55 6.58 18.56 -0.63
CA ILE A 55 5.40 18.50 0.26
C ILE A 55 5.30 19.73 1.18
N GLY A 56 6.42 20.40 1.46
CA GLY A 56 6.44 21.61 2.27
C GLY A 56 6.28 21.32 3.77
N SER A 57 5.15 21.67 4.36
CA SER A 57 4.90 21.62 5.83
C SER A 57 4.41 20.24 6.27
N PHE A 58 5.20 19.54 7.09
CA PHE A 58 4.86 18.24 7.67
C PHE A 58 3.55 18.27 8.49
N ARG A 59 2.55 17.49 8.09
CA ARG A 59 1.28 17.20 8.79
C ARG A 59 1.30 15.77 9.37
N GLU A 60 0.31 15.42 10.21
CA GLU A 60 0.15 14.06 10.78
C GLU A 60 0.09 12.95 9.70
N GLU A 61 -0.40 13.28 8.49
CA GLU A 61 -0.42 12.36 7.33
C GLU A 61 0.99 11.92 6.88
N ASP A 62 2.02 12.72 7.20
CA ASP A 62 3.41 12.47 6.86
C ASP A 62 4.11 11.53 7.85
N GLU A 63 3.63 11.40 9.09
CA GLU A 63 4.20 10.45 10.06
C GLU A 63 4.00 9.01 9.61
N MET A 64 2.80 8.67 9.10
CA MET A 64 2.55 7.37 8.49
C MET A 64 3.38 7.14 7.21
N LEU A 65 3.77 8.20 6.48
CA LEU A 65 4.70 8.07 5.34
C LEU A 65 6.10 7.70 5.84
N ILE A 66 6.54 8.34 6.92
CA ILE A 66 7.86 8.11 7.53
C ILE A 66 7.93 6.70 8.12
N GLU A 67 6.92 6.22 8.84
CA GLU A 67 6.91 4.84 9.38
C GLU A 67 6.95 3.79 8.28
N GLY A 68 6.13 3.96 7.23
CA GLY A 68 6.13 3.05 6.08
C GLY A 68 7.48 3.03 5.36
N PHE A 69 8.12 4.19 5.28
CA PHE A 69 9.44 4.39 4.71
C PHE A 69 10.56 3.69 5.50
N GLU A 70 10.57 3.85 6.82
CA GLU A 70 11.54 3.16 7.69
C GLU A 70 11.44 1.65 7.54
N ARG A 71 10.21 1.13 7.49
CA ARG A 71 9.95 -0.31 7.29
C ARG A 71 10.46 -0.83 5.95
N GLU A 72 10.25 -0.08 4.86
CA GLU A 72 10.72 -0.50 3.53
C GLU A 72 12.24 -0.42 3.40
N SER A 73 12.84 0.63 3.97
CA SER A 73 14.30 0.78 4.03
C SER A 73 14.92 -0.40 4.76
N PHE A 74 14.35 -0.78 5.90
CA PHE A 74 14.77 -1.95 6.67
C PHE A 74 14.59 -3.25 5.86
N ASN A 75 13.45 -3.45 5.20
CA ASN A 75 13.19 -4.65 4.40
C ASN A 75 14.17 -4.79 3.22
N ILE A 76 14.41 -3.73 2.46
CA ILE A 76 15.37 -3.74 1.35
C ILE A 76 16.78 -4.01 1.87
N MET A 77 17.16 -3.39 2.98
CA MET A 77 18.45 -3.62 3.64
C MET A 77 18.61 -5.09 4.05
N CYS A 78 17.64 -5.65 4.76
CA CYS A 78 17.65 -7.05 5.18
C CYS A 78 17.73 -8.01 3.99
N ASN A 79 17.02 -7.72 2.89
CA ASN A 79 17.08 -8.56 1.69
C ASN A 79 18.47 -8.46 1.01
N VAL A 80 19.08 -7.28 0.92
CA VAL A 80 20.45 -7.13 0.39
C VAL A 80 21.48 -7.83 1.28
N ILE A 81 21.33 -7.77 2.60
CA ILE A 81 22.17 -8.51 3.56
C ILE A 81 21.94 -10.02 3.43
N LEU A 82 20.72 -10.49 3.18
CA LEU A 82 20.43 -11.91 2.98
C LEU A 82 21.21 -12.47 1.77
N PHE A 83 21.42 -11.64 0.74
CA PHE A 83 22.25 -11.97 -0.41
C PHE A 83 23.74 -11.59 -0.26
N LYS A 84 24.25 -11.47 0.98
CA LYS A 84 25.64 -11.05 1.35
C LYS A 84 26.76 -11.60 0.46
N LYS A 85 26.61 -12.81 -0.08
CA LYS A 85 27.59 -13.44 -0.98
C LYS A 85 27.77 -12.69 -2.32
N PHE A 86 26.93 -11.72 -2.65
CA PHE A 86 26.84 -11.11 -3.98
C PHE A 86 26.83 -9.58 -3.94
N PHE A 87 27.63 -8.97 -3.06
CA PHE A 87 27.75 -7.51 -2.96
C PHE A 87 28.47 -6.93 -4.18
N ALA A 88 27.69 -6.52 -5.19
CA ALA A 88 28.16 -5.80 -6.36
C ALA A 88 27.54 -4.40 -6.39
N ILE A 89 28.29 -3.41 -6.88
CA ILE A 89 27.81 -2.04 -7.10
C ILE A 89 26.49 -2.03 -7.89
N TRP A 90 26.31 -2.99 -8.79
CA TRP A 90 25.08 -3.13 -9.56
C TRP A 90 23.85 -3.49 -8.71
N ASN A 91 24.00 -4.37 -7.73
CA ASN A 91 22.90 -4.77 -6.84
C ASN A 91 22.49 -3.61 -5.92
N LEU A 92 23.44 -2.78 -5.49
CA LEU A 92 23.14 -1.54 -4.78
C LEU A 92 22.38 -0.54 -5.64
N ARG A 93 22.75 -0.42 -6.93
CA ARG A 93 22.04 0.44 -7.88
C ARG A 93 20.59 0.00 -8.06
N MET A 94 20.35 -1.31 -8.20
CA MET A 94 19.00 -1.86 -8.31
C MET A 94 18.21 -1.72 -7.00
N ALA A 95 18.82 -1.97 -5.85
CA ALA A 95 18.18 -1.72 -4.56
C ALA A 95 17.77 -0.25 -4.39
N PHE A 96 18.59 0.68 -4.87
CA PHE A 96 18.32 2.12 -4.80
C PHE A 96 17.19 2.56 -5.72
N ALA A 97 17.20 2.08 -6.96
CA ALA A 97 16.10 2.34 -7.89
C ALA A 97 14.79 1.77 -7.35
N LEU A 98 14.77 0.54 -6.82
CA LEU A 98 13.60 -0.06 -6.18
C LEU A 98 13.10 0.75 -4.98
N TYR A 99 14.02 1.18 -4.11
CA TYR A 99 13.71 2.02 -2.97
C TYR A 99 13.05 3.34 -3.40
N LEU A 100 13.61 4.05 -4.39
CA LEU A 100 13.03 5.31 -4.86
C LEU A 100 11.64 5.09 -5.46
N VAL A 101 11.50 4.08 -6.32
CA VAL A 101 10.24 3.73 -6.98
C VAL A 101 9.13 3.43 -5.98
N LYS A 102 9.38 2.55 -5.00
CA LYS A 102 8.35 2.18 -4.02
C LYS A 102 7.91 3.36 -3.18
N ASN A 103 8.85 4.22 -2.79
CA ASN A 103 8.54 5.41 -2.00
C ASN A 103 7.77 6.45 -2.82
N LEU A 104 8.15 6.69 -4.08
CA LEU A 104 7.40 7.54 -4.99
C LEU A 104 5.99 6.98 -5.27
N GLY A 105 5.84 5.66 -5.39
CA GLY A 105 4.55 4.99 -5.55
C GLY A 105 3.62 5.21 -4.35
N ARG A 106 4.13 5.05 -3.12
CA ARG A 106 3.37 5.34 -1.89
C ARG A 106 2.96 6.81 -1.79
N LEU A 107 3.87 7.71 -2.14
CA LEU A 107 3.56 9.13 -2.19
C LEU A 107 2.46 9.44 -3.21
N ALA A 108 2.53 8.84 -4.41
CA ALA A 108 1.53 9.00 -5.45
C ALA A 108 0.16 8.42 -5.03
N GLN A 109 0.16 7.31 -4.28
CA GLN A 109 -1.05 6.74 -3.69
C GLN A 109 -1.69 7.72 -2.70
N LYS A 110 -0.94 8.22 -1.70
CA LYS A 110 -1.49 9.17 -0.72
C LYS A 110 -1.99 10.46 -1.38
N ARG A 111 -1.26 10.96 -2.37
CA ARG A 111 -1.69 12.13 -3.15
C ARG A 111 -3.02 11.86 -3.87
N THR A 112 -3.18 10.68 -4.43
CA THR A 112 -4.42 10.25 -5.08
C THR A 112 -5.58 10.18 -4.09
N GLU A 113 -5.37 9.62 -2.90
CA GLU A 113 -6.39 9.57 -1.83
C GLU A 113 -6.77 10.97 -1.34
N HIS A 114 -5.81 11.87 -1.15
CA HIS A 114 -6.08 13.25 -0.75
C HIS A 114 -6.82 14.05 -1.85
N ILE A 115 -6.54 13.78 -3.13
CA ILE A 115 -7.31 14.33 -4.26
C ILE A 115 -8.75 13.78 -4.26
N GLN A 116 -8.99 12.55 -3.83
CA GLN A 116 -10.36 12.01 -3.75
C GLN A 116 -11.20 12.67 -2.67
N MET A 117 -10.57 13.17 -1.59
CA MET A 117 -11.28 13.80 -0.47
C MET A 117 -11.61 15.28 -0.70
N ARG A 118 -11.00 15.95 -1.69
CA ARG A 118 -11.21 17.38 -1.94
C ARG A 118 -12.26 17.62 -3.04
N LEU A 119 -13.19 18.53 -2.76
CA LEU A 119 -14.31 18.85 -3.65
C LEU A 119 -13.95 19.87 -4.76
N ASP A 120 -12.92 20.71 -4.55
CA ASP A 120 -12.54 21.78 -5.50
C ASP A 120 -11.12 21.57 -6.05
N ILE A 121 -11.01 20.85 -7.17
CA ILE A 121 -9.71 20.49 -7.77
C ILE A 121 -9.60 21.04 -9.18
N SER A 122 -8.48 21.70 -9.46
CA SER A 122 -8.18 22.22 -10.79
C SER A 122 -7.84 21.08 -11.77
N LEU A 123 -8.24 21.23 -13.04
CA LEU A 123 -7.92 20.27 -14.10
C LEU A 123 -6.41 20.03 -14.25
N LEU A 124 -5.60 21.06 -14.02
CA LEU A 124 -4.14 20.94 -14.02
C LEU A 124 -3.65 19.93 -12.99
N SER A 125 -4.24 19.91 -11.79
CA SER A 125 -3.87 18.96 -10.75
C SER A 125 -4.17 17.52 -11.14
N HIS A 126 -5.29 17.28 -11.84
CA HIS A 126 -5.62 15.96 -12.38
C HIS A 126 -4.61 15.52 -13.46
N ILE A 127 -4.28 16.41 -14.40
CA ILE A 127 -3.33 16.13 -15.48
C ILE A 127 -1.94 15.82 -14.90
N MET A 128 -1.49 16.62 -13.91
CA MET A 128 -0.21 16.39 -13.24
C MET A 128 -0.17 15.07 -12.48
N ASN A 129 -1.25 14.68 -11.80
CA ASN A 129 -1.29 13.42 -11.05
C ASN A 129 -1.28 12.20 -12.00
N ILE A 130 -2.05 12.25 -13.10
CA ILE A 130 -2.03 11.19 -14.12
C ILE A 130 -0.64 11.12 -14.77
N GLY A 131 -0.06 12.28 -15.12
CA GLY A 131 1.29 12.35 -15.68
C GLY A 131 2.34 11.74 -14.76
N LEU A 132 2.26 12.01 -13.45
CA LEU A 132 3.15 11.42 -12.44
C LEU A 132 3.00 9.89 -12.37
N LEU A 133 1.76 9.38 -12.31
CA LEU A 133 1.49 7.94 -12.23
C LEU A 133 1.93 7.21 -13.51
N VAL A 134 1.70 7.80 -14.69
CA VAL A 134 2.14 7.24 -15.97
C VAL A 134 3.67 7.25 -16.07
N LEU A 135 4.32 8.34 -15.68
CA LEU A 135 5.77 8.42 -15.66
C LEU A 135 6.37 7.36 -14.73
N LEU A 136 5.81 7.20 -13.52
CA LEU A 136 6.25 6.18 -12.58
C LEU A 136 6.07 4.78 -13.16
N LEU A 137 4.92 4.48 -13.78
CA LEU A 137 4.67 3.19 -14.42
C LEU A 137 5.68 2.88 -15.54
N VAL A 138 6.06 3.90 -16.33
CA VAL A 138 7.10 3.77 -17.36
C VAL A 138 8.46 3.49 -16.73
N VAL A 139 8.84 4.20 -15.67
CA VAL A 139 10.11 3.96 -14.95
C VAL A 139 10.14 2.55 -14.36
N ASP A 140 9.06 2.10 -13.72
CA ASP A 140 8.93 0.77 -13.15
C ASP A 140 9.08 -0.32 -14.22
N ALA A 141 8.43 -0.15 -15.37
CA ALA A 141 8.52 -1.07 -16.50
C ALA A 141 9.94 -1.11 -17.09
N LEU A 142 10.61 0.03 -17.24
CA LEU A 142 11.99 0.09 -17.71
C LEU A 142 12.96 -0.60 -16.74
N LEU A 143 12.79 -0.40 -15.43
CA LEU A 143 13.59 -1.06 -14.41
C LEU A 143 13.35 -2.58 -14.39
N PHE A 144 12.10 -3.02 -14.58
CA PHE A 144 11.79 -4.44 -14.74
C PHE A 144 12.48 -5.05 -15.96
N ILE A 145 12.42 -4.38 -17.13
CA ILE A 145 13.09 -4.86 -18.35
C ILE A 145 14.60 -4.93 -18.15
N GLN A 146 15.19 -3.91 -17.52
CA GLN A 146 16.62 -3.92 -17.18
C GLN A 146 16.96 -5.07 -16.23
N ALA A 147 16.16 -5.28 -15.17
CA ALA A 147 16.37 -6.37 -14.23
C ALA A 147 16.31 -7.73 -14.93
N LYS A 148 15.34 -7.94 -15.83
CA LYS A 148 15.20 -9.17 -16.62
C LYS A 148 16.38 -9.42 -17.55
N HIS A 149 16.83 -8.41 -18.29
CA HIS A 149 18.01 -8.54 -19.16
C HIS A 149 19.25 -8.97 -18.36
N LEU A 150 19.32 -8.55 -17.09
CA LEU A 150 20.41 -8.97 -16.22
C LEU A 150 20.31 -10.40 -15.70
N ILE A 151 19.13 -11.03 -15.72
CA ILE A 151 18.99 -12.46 -15.39
C ILE A 151 19.81 -13.31 -16.35
N ASP A 152 19.84 -12.93 -17.64
CA ASP A 152 20.53 -13.69 -18.69
C ASP A 152 22.06 -13.54 -18.61
N VAL A 153 22.56 -12.48 -17.96
CA VAL A 153 23.99 -12.13 -17.91
C VAL A 153 24.63 -12.41 -16.54
N TRP A 154 23.84 -12.36 -15.46
CA TRP A 154 24.33 -12.42 -14.08
C TRP A 154 23.61 -13.48 -13.24
N GLN A 155 23.98 -13.59 -11.96
CA GLN A 155 23.45 -14.58 -11.02
C GLN A 155 21.91 -14.53 -10.91
N VAL A 156 21.28 -15.69 -11.20
CA VAL A 156 19.84 -15.84 -11.36
C VAL A 156 19.07 -15.42 -10.09
N SER A 157 19.50 -15.82 -8.90
CA SER A 157 18.71 -15.64 -7.67
C SER A 157 18.47 -14.17 -7.28
N VAL A 158 19.50 -13.31 -7.35
CA VAL A 158 19.41 -11.90 -6.94
C VAL A 158 18.68 -11.07 -8.00
N SER A 159 18.99 -11.32 -9.28
CA SER A 159 18.34 -10.61 -10.37
C SER A 159 16.84 -10.98 -10.48
N LEU A 160 16.48 -12.23 -10.18
CA LEU A 160 15.10 -12.69 -10.13
C LEU A 160 14.33 -12.05 -8.96
N TYR A 161 14.96 -11.88 -7.78
CA TYR A 161 14.38 -11.12 -6.66
C TYR A 161 13.96 -9.71 -7.07
N PHE A 162 14.92 -8.94 -7.59
CA PHE A 162 14.64 -7.55 -8.00
C PHE A 162 13.62 -7.49 -9.13
N SER A 163 13.67 -8.42 -10.09
CA SER A 163 12.69 -8.48 -11.18
C SER A 163 11.27 -8.66 -10.67
N LEU A 164 11.06 -9.50 -9.66
CA LEU A 164 9.74 -9.69 -9.05
C LEU A 164 9.29 -8.49 -8.25
N GLU A 165 10.17 -7.88 -7.46
CA GLU A 165 9.87 -6.66 -6.70
C GLU A 165 9.48 -5.50 -7.63
N TYR A 166 10.16 -5.37 -8.78
CA TYR A 166 9.76 -4.40 -9.81
C TYR A 166 8.42 -4.76 -10.45
N MET A 167 8.15 -6.04 -10.74
CA MET A 167 6.84 -6.47 -11.25
C MET A 167 5.70 -6.15 -10.27
N ILE A 168 5.92 -6.39 -8.98
CA ILE A 168 4.96 -6.04 -7.93
C ILE A 168 4.74 -4.52 -7.92
N SER A 169 5.80 -3.72 -8.02
CA SER A 169 5.67 -2.25 -8.12
C SER A 169 4.84 -1.83 -9.34
N VAL A 170 5.12 -2.40 -10.53
CA VAL A 170 4.35 -2.14 -11.76
C VAL A 170 2.87 -2.44 -11.55
N ILE A 171 2.54 -3.59 -10.97
CA ILE A 171 1.14 -4.00 -10.72
C ILE A 171 0.45 -3.02 -9.76
N MET A 172 1.09 -2.69 -8.63
CA MET A 172 0.54 -1.76 -7.64
C MET A 172 0.32 -0.36 -8.24
N THR A 173 1.33 0.20 -8.92
CA THR A 173 1.22 1.50 -9.59
C THR A 173 0.13 1.50 -10.66
N GLY A 174 0.01 0.41 -11.43
CA GLY A 174 -1.04 0.22 -12.42
C GLY A 174 -2.45 0.22 -11.82
N VAL A 175 -2.65 -0.45 -10.69
CA VAL A 175 -3.95 -0.48 -9.99
C VAL A 175 -4.31 0.91 -9.43
N ILE A 176 -3.33 1.65 -8.87
CA ILE A 176 -3.55 3.04 -8.43
C ILE A 176 -3.99 3.92 -9.61
N LEU A 177 -3.33 3.80 -10.76
CA LEU A 177 -3.71 4.52 -11.98
C LEU A 177 -5.12 4.17 -12.45
N LEU A 178 -5.47 2.87 -12.49
CA LEU A 178 -6.81 2.43 -12.88
C LEU A 178 -7.88 3.01 -11.96
N LYS A 179 -7.71 2.87 -10.64
CA LYS A 179 -8.62 3.45 -9.65
C LYS A 179 -8.78 4.96 -9.83
N TYR A 180 -7.68 5.66 -10.09
CA TYR A 180 -7.71 7.08 -10.32
C TYR A 180 -8.52 7.46 -11.56
N ILE A 181 -8.30 6.76 -12.68
CA ILE A 181 -9.06 6.96 -13.91
C ILE A 181 -10.55 6.73 -13.67
N PHE A 182 -10.92 5.63 -13.00
CA PHE A 182 -12.32 5.36 -12.66
C PHE A 182 -12.92 6.46 -11.79
N ASN A 183 -12.19 6.94 -10.80
CA ASN A 183 -12.65 8.05 -9.96
C ASN A 183 -12.86 9.35 -10.76
N VAL A 184 -11.95 9.69 -11.69
CA VAL A 184 -12.10 10.88 -12.54
C VAL A 184 -13.29 10.75 -13.50
N ILE A 185 -13.54 9.55 -14.03
CA ILE A 185 -14.72 9.27 -14.86
C ILE A 185 -16.00 9.48 -14.04
N ASP A 186 -16.03 8.95 -12.81
CA ASP A 186 -17.19 9.09 -11.90
C ASP A 186 -17.46 10.56 -11.53
N MET A 187 -16.41 11.37 -11.36
CA MET A 187 -16.56 12.80 -11.07
C MET A 187 -17.09 13.61 -12.26
N ARG A 188 -16.84 13.19 -13.51
CA ARG A 188 -17.23 13.93 -14.72
C ARG A 188 -18.64 13.63 -15.19
N VAL A 189 -19.10 12.41 -14.95
CA VAL A 189 -20.45 11.99 -15.27
C VAL A 189 -21.30 12.33 -14.05
N GLU A 190 -22.34 13.16 -14.16
CA GLU A 190 -23.27 13.42 -13.04
C GLU A 190 -23.55 12.09 -12.31
N ALA A 191 -23.08 12.03 -11.06
CA ALA A 191 -22.98 10.79 -10.32
C ALA A 191 -24.38 10.28 -10.02
N ASN A 192 -24.92 9.44 -10.90
CA ASN A 192 -26.03 8.57 -10.52
C ASN A 192 -25.55 7.80 -9.29
N ARG A 193 -26.26 7.93 -8.16
CA ARG A 193 -25.85 7.29 -6.89
C ARG A 193 -25.57 5.79 -7.09
N ALA A 194 -26.38 5.12 -7.92
CA ALA A 194 -26.16 3.73 -8.32
C ALA A 194 -24.78 3.46 -8.98
N ARG A 195 -24.24 4.37 -9.79
CA ARG A 195 -22.89 4.25 -10.37
C ARG A 195 -21.79 4.41 -9.32
N LYS A 196 -21.94 5.35 -8.38
CA LYS A 196 -21.04 5.52 -7.22
C LYS A 196 -20.96 4.23 -6.39
N LEU A 197 -22.07 3.51 -6.22
CA LEU A 197 -22.11 2.22 -5.52
C LEU A 197 -21.35 1.11 -6.28
N VAL A 198 -21.55 1.01 -7.61
CA VAL A 198 -20.86 0.00 -8.44
C VAL A 198 -19.35 0.25 -8.47
N ASN A 199 -18.92 1.52 -8.56
CA ASN A 199 -17.51 1.89 -8.59
C ASN A 199 -16.79 1.54 -7.27
N LEU A 200 -17.43 1.75 -6.12
CA LEU A 200 -16.84 1.40 -4.82
C LEU A 200 -16.60 -0.11 -4.67
N ASP A 201 -17.53 -0.93 -5.15
CA ASP A 201 -17.41 -2.39 -5.13
C ASP A 201 -16.31 -2.86 -6.08
N TYR A 202 -16.20 -2.23 -7.24
CA TYR A 202 -15.13 -2.50 -8.20
C TYR A 202 -13.75 -2.11 -7.66
N THR A 203 -13.60 -0.95 -7.02
CA THR A 203 -12.31 -0.54 -6.42
C THR A 203 -11.86 -1.49 -5.32
N TYR A 204 -12.80 -1.98 -4.49
CA TYR A 204 -12.51 -2.98 -3.46
C TYR A 204 -12.10 -4.33 -4.07
N TYR A 205 -12.78 -4.75 -5.13
CA TYR A 205 -12.42 -5.98 -5.84
C TYR A 205 -11.03 -5.89 -6.48
N LEU A 206 -10.70 -4.75 -7.11
CA LEU A 206 -9.36 -4.51 -7.65
C LEU A 206 -8.28 -4.60 -6.57
N ASP A 207 -8.51 -4.02 -5.39
CA ASP A 207 -7.58 -4.13 -4.26
C ASP A 207 -7.37 -5.57 -3.84
N PHE A 208 -8.46 -6.31 -3.66
CA PHE A 208 -8.37 -7.69 -3.24
C PHE A 208 -7.60 -8.55 -4.26
N VAL A 209 -7.93 -8.43 -5.55
CA VAL A 209 -7.25 -9.20 -6.61
C VAL A 209 -5.78 -8.83 -6.69
N CYS A 210 -5.45 -7.53 -6.59
CA CYS A 210 -4.08 -7.05 -6.59
C CYS A 210 -3.29 -7.59 -5.40
N ASP A 211 -3.83 -7.47 -4.19
CA ASP A 211 -3.19 -7.95 -2.96
C ASP A 211 -2.92 -9.46 -3.03
N VAL A 212 -3.92 -10.25 -3.44
CA VAL A 212 -3.78 -11.71 -3.58
C VAL A 212 -2.75 -12.07 -4.66
N LEU A 213 -2.79 -11.39 -5.81
CA LEU A 213 -1.83 -11.61 -6.89
C LEU A 213 -0.40 -11.32 -6.41
N CYS A 214 -0.16 -10.14 -5.84
CA CYS A 214 1.15 -9.73 -5.34
C CYS A 214 1.66 -10.64 -4.22
N LEU A 215 0.80 -11.03 -3.26
CA LEU A 215 1.18 -11.96 -2.19
C LEU A 215 1.48 -13.35 -2.73
N SER A 216 0.69 -13.85 -3.69
CA SER A 216 0.92 -15.14 -4.33
C SER A 216 2.24 -15.17 -5.11
N MET A 217 2.57 -14.11 -5.84
CA MET A 217 3.84 -13.97 -6.56
C MET A 217 5.04 -14.01 -5.59
N ASN A 218 4.96 -13.28 -4.47
CA ASN A 218 5.98 -13.32 -3.42
C ASN A 218 6.13 -14.71 -2.79
N PHE A 219 5.01 -15.36 -2.50
CA PHE A 219 4.99 -16.71 -1.93
C PHE A 219 5.66 -17.72 -2.87
N CYS A 220 5.26 -17.77 -4.15
CA CYS A 220 5.86 -18.66 -5.14
C CYS A 220 7.37 -18.43 -5.30
N PHE A 221 7.80 -17.17 -5.27
CA PHE A 221 9.22 -16.84 -5.35
C PHE A 221 10.01 -17.31 -4.13
N LEU A 222 9.54 -17.03 -2.92
CA LEU A 222 10.23 -17.47 -1.71
C LEU A 222 10.26 -18.99 -1.61
N LEU A 223 9.21 -19.67 -2.07
CA LEU A 223 9.20 -21.12 -2.19
C LEU A 223 10.28 -21.61 -3.18
N SER A 224 10.45 -20.95 -4.34
CA SER A 224 11.50 -21.32 -5.30
C SER A 224 12.91 -21.19 -4.73
N ILE A 225 13.13 -20.17 -3.89
CA ILE A 225 14.40 -19.95 -3.20
C ILE A 225 14.59 -20.96 -2.06
N TYR A 226 13.53 -21.25 -1.31
CA TYR A 226 13.56 -22.17 -0.17
C TYR A 226 14.04 -23.58 -0.56
N VAL A 227 13.61 -24.06 -1.74
CA VAL A 227 14.01 -25.37 -2.26
C VAL A 227 15.49 -25.42 -2.68
N GLY A 228 16.10 -24.28 -3.00
CA GLY A 228 17.44 -24.20 -3.60
C GLY A 228 18.59 -23.78 -2.67
N LEU A 229 18.36 -23.53 -1.37
CA LEU A 229 19.37 -22.94 -0.47
C LEU A 229 19.69 -23.79 0.77
N ASP A 230 20.87 -23.52 1.34
CA ASP A 230 21.38 -24.12 2.58
C ASP A 230 20.43 -23.89 3.78
N ILE A 231 20.39 -24.87 4.69
CA ILE A 231 19.53 -24.94 5.89
C ILE A 231 19.58 -23.67 6.77
N ARG A 232 20.70 -22.92 6.79
CA ARG A 232 20.83 -21.69 7.61
C ARG A 232 20.04 -20.51 7.05
N LEU A 233 19.96 -20.37 5.72
CA LEU A 233 19.12 -19.35 5.08
C LEU A 233 17.63 -19.73 5.13
N SER A 234 17.36 -21.04 5.14
CA SER A 234 16.01 -21.62 5.22
C SER A 234 15.21 -21.14 6.45
N LEU A 235 15.84 -20.92 7.61
CA LEU A 235 15.13 -20.47 8.82
C LEU A 235 14.65 -19.01 8.74
N ILE A 236 15.49 -18.08 8.26
CA ILE A 236 15.10 -16.67 8.09
C ILE A 236 14.05 -16.53 6.99
N LEU A 237 14.19 -17.31 5.91
CA LEU A 237 13.21 -17.39 4.83
C LEU A 237 11.88 -18.01 5.29
N ALA A 238 11.90 -18.95 6.24
CA ALA A 238 10.70 -19.58 6.79
C ALA A 238 9.83 -18.60 7.57
N ASP A 239 10.43 -17.70 8.36
CA ASP A 239 9.68 -16.66 9.08
C ASP A 239 8.96 -15.71 8.10
N LYS A 240 9.69 -15.22 7.08
CA LYS A 240 9.12 -14.39 6.01
C LYS A 240 8.02 -15.12 5.22
N HIS A 241 8.21 -16.41 4.96
CA HIS A 241 7.24 -17.25 4.27
C HIS A 241 5.97 -17.46 5.12
N TRP A 242 6.13 -17.63 6.44
CA TRP A 242 5.02 -17.72 7.38
C TRP A 242 4.22 -16.42 7.45
N GLU A 243 4.90 -15.27 7.51
CA GLU A 243 4.27 -13.95 7.48
C GLU A 243 3.39 -13.77 6.21
N ILE A 244 3.95 -14.05 5.03
CA ILE A 244 3.23 -13.93 3.76
C ILE A 244 2.04 -14.89 3.70
N PHE A 245 2.21 -16.11 4.20
CA PHE A 245 1.12 -17.08 4.27
C PHE A 245 -0.02 -16.60 5.19
N CYS A 246 0.33 -16.08 6.37
CA CYS A 246 -0.66 -15.52 7.29
C CYS A 246 -1.39 -14.33 6.67
N ASN A 247 -0.66 -13.42 6.01
CA ASN A 247 -1.25 -12.27 5.32
C ASN A 247 -2.20 -12.71 4.19
N LEU A 248 -1.80 -13.69 3.37
CA LEU A 248 -2.65 -14.23 2.32
C LEU A 248 -3.91 -14.88 2.89
N LYS A 249 -3.77 -15.68 3.95
CA LYS A 249 -4.90 -16.31 4.64
C LYS A 249 -5.87 -15.26 5.18
N THR A 250 -5.36 -14.21 5.83
CA THR A 250 -6.17 -13.10 6.34
C THR A 250 -6.92 -12.41 5.20
N ARG A 251 -6.23 -12.04 4.12
CA ARG A 251 -6.85 -11.38 2.96
C ARG A 251 -7.95 -12.22 2.31
N VAL A 252 -7.71 -13.52 2.13
CA VAL A 252 -8.72 -14.44 1.59
C VAL A 252 -9.92 -14.55 2.53
N ASN A 253 -9.68 -14.65 3.84
CA ASN A 253 -10.75 -14.72 4.84
C ASN A 253 -11.59 -13.43 4.88
N ASP A 254 -10.95 -12.26 4.77
CA ASP A 254 -11.63 -10.96 4.70
C ASP A 254 -12.56 -10.89 3.47
N PHE A 255 -12.11 -11.39 2.32
CA PHE A 255 -12.94 -11.43 1.12
C PHE A 255 -14.09 -12.44 1.21
N VAL A 256 -13.85 -13.62 1.78
CA VAL A 256 -14.92 -14.60 2.05
C VAL A 256 -15.96 -14.00 2.99
N ARG A 257 -15.51 -13.31 4.05
CA ARG A 257 -16.38 -12.58 4.97
C ARG A 257 -17.16 -11.48 4.25
N TRP A 258 -16.50 -10.67 3.41
CA TRP A 258 -17.13 -9.64 2.59
C TRP A 258 -18.25 -10.22 1.70
N ARG A 259 -17.96 -11.32 0.98
CA ARG A 259 -18.96 -11.99 0.14
C ARG A 259 -20.11 -12.56 0.96
N LYS A 260 -19.82 -13.21 2.08
CA LYS A 260 -20.84 -13.80 2.99
C LYS A 260 -21.79 -12.74 3.52
N ILE A 261 -21.25 -11.60 3.99
CA ILE A 261 -22.05 -10.47 4.47
C ILE A 261 -22.92 -9.91 3.34
N THR A 262 -22.33 -9.71 2.16
CA THR A 262 -23.05 -9.17 0.99
C THR A 262 -24.24 -10.07 0.61
N SER A 263 -24.05 -11.39 0.52
CA SER A 263 -25.11 -12.38 0.24
C SER A 263 -26.18 -12.37 1.34
N THR A 264 -25.74 -12.35 2.60
CA THR A 264 -26.65 -12.34 3.76
C THR A 264 -27.53 -11.10 3.76
N ILE A 265 -26.97 -9.92 3.41
CA ILE A 265 -27.76 -8.69 3.34
C ILE A 265 -28.80 -8.78 2.22
N SER A 266 -28.42 -9.27 1.04
CA SER A 266 -29.34 -9.39 -0.09
C SER A 266 -30.47 -10.38 0.16
N GLU A 267 -30.18 -11.50 0.82
CA GLU A 267 -31.18 -12.56 1.09
C GLU A 267 -32.08 -12.22 2.27
N ARG A 268 -31.54 -11.60 3.33
CA ARG A 268 -32.23 -11.46 4.62
C ARG A 268 -32.99 -10.16 4.78
N TYR A 269 -32.59 -9.10 4.07
CA TYR A 269 -33.19 -7.77 4.20
C TYR A 269 -33.85 -7.35 2.88
N PRO A 270 -35.18 -7.12 2.86
CA PRO A 270 -35.87 -6.63 1.68
C PRO A 270 -35.47 -5.18 1.38
N ASP A 271 -35.55 -4.80 0.11
CA ASP A 271 -35.43 -3.42 -0.32
C ASP A 271 -36.66 -2.61 0.10
N ALA A 272 -36.43 -1.40 0.58
CA ALA A 272 -37.50 -0.48 0.97
C ALA A 272 -38.23 0.04 -0.26
N THR A 273 -39.56 0.17 -0.17
CA THR A 273 -40.34 0.80 -1.25
C THR A 273 -40.09 2.31 -1.26
N SER A 274 -40.25 2.93 -2.43
CA SER A 274 -40.11 4.39 -2.60
C SER A 274 -41.10 5.20 -1.75
N GLN A 275 -42.19 4.59 -1.29
CA GLN A 275 -43.14 5.20 -0.36
C GLN A 275 -42.63 5.16 1.09
N GLU A 276 -42.02 4.05 1.52
CA GLU A 276 -41.45 3.92 2.87
C GLU A 276 -40.23 4.83 3.07
N LEU A 277 -39.44 5.04 2.01
CA LEU A 277 -38.31 5.97 1.99
C LEU A 277 -38.76 7.41 2.30
N LYS A 278 -39.72 7.92 1.53
CA LYS A 278 -40.25 9.29 1.67
C LYS A 278 -40.86 9.60 3.03
N VAL A 279 -41.40 8.58 3.71
CA VAL A 279 -41.99 8.73 5.05
C VAL A 279 -40.92 8.88 6.14
N ASN A 280 -39.71 8.37 5.91
CA ASN A 280 -38.66 8.24 6.93
C ASN A 280 -37.47 9.21 6.72
N ASP A 281 -37.73 10.39 6.16
CA ASP A 281 -36.79 11.52 5.95
C ASP A 281 -35.61 11.24 4.99
N ASP A 282 -35.69 10.17 4.19
CA ASP A 282 -34.76 9.78 3.11
C ASP A 282 -33.26 9.76 3.45
N LYS A 283 -32.80 10.05 4.67
CA LYS A 283 -31.38 10.17 5.02
C LYS A 283 -30.86 8.96 5.80
N CYS A 284 -29.69 8.46 5.40
CA CYS A 284 -29.04 7.38 6.12
C CYS A 284 -28.29 7.92 7.34
N VAL A 285 -28.59 7.42 8.55
CA VAL A 285 -27.94 7.86 9.81
C VAL A 285 -26.43 7.56 9.84
N ILE A 286 -25.94 6.63 9.01
CA ILE A 286 -24.52 6.25 8.99
C ILE A 286 -23.67 7.25 8.20
N CYS A 287 -24.10 7.63 6.99
CA CYS A 287 -23.32 8.53 6.12
C CYS A 287 -23.93 9.94 5.99
N TRP A 288 -25.12 10.17 6.55
CA TRP A 288 -25.88 11.42 6.44
C TRP A 288 -26.24 11.84 5.01
N GLU A 289 -26.08 10.95 4.02
CA GLU A 289 -26.51 11.14 2.63
C GLU A 289 -27.94 10.62 2.41
N GLU A 290 -28.63 11.18 1.42
CA GLU A 290 -29.97 10.74 1.01
C GLU A 290 -29.97 9.33 0.36
N MET A 291 -31.08 8.62 0.49
CA MET A 291 -31.29 7.22 0.14
C MET A 291 -32.27 7.08 -1.02
N ASP A 292 -31.77 6.66 -2.19
CA ASP A 292 -32.65 6.24 -3.31
C ASP A 292 -33.00 4.74 -3.21
N THR A 293 -32.08 3.97 -2.64
CA THR A 293 -32.21 2.54 -2.39
C THR A 293 -31.76 2.24 -0.96
N ALA A 294 -32.64 1.65 -0.15
CA ALA A 294 -32.34 1.29 1.22
C ALA A 294 -32.74 -0.15 1.53
N LYS A 295 -31.98 -0.79 2.42
CA LYS A 295 -32.31 -2.08 3.01
C LYS A 295 -33.05 -1.86 4.32
N LYS A 296 -34.16 -2.59 4.49
CA LYS A 296 -34.98 -2.53 5.70
C LYS A 296 -34.58 -3.63 6.68
N LEU A 297 -34.12 -3.24 7.86
CA LEU A 297 -33.82 -4.20 8.93
C LEU A 297 -35.12 -4.71 9.59
N LYS A 298 -35.00 -5.81 10.37
CA LYS A 298 -36.10 -6.34 11.18
C LYS A 298 -36.66 -5.32 12.19
N CYS A 299 -35.82 -4.41 12.67
CA CYS A 299 -36.21 -3.29 13.53
C CYS A 299 -36.85 -2.11 12.78
N ARG A 300 -37.11 -2.25 11.47
CA ARG A 300 -37.72 -1.27 10.55
C ARG A 300 -36.88 -0.04 10.19
N HIS A 301 -35.66 0.08 10.70
CA HIS A 301 -34.73 1.13 10.27
C HIS A 301 -34.19 0.87 8.86
N LEU A 302 -33.96 1.96 8.13
CA LEU A 302 -33.52 1.99 6.74
C LEU A 302 -32.08 2.48 6.66
N PHE A 303 -31.24 1.77 5.89
CA PHE A 303 -29.86 2.16 5.62
C PHE A 303 -29.47 1.87 4.16
N HIS A 304 -28.47 2.56 3.63
CA HIS A 304 -27.86 2.15 2.36
C HIS A 304 -27.25 0.75 2.47
N PHE A 305 -27.28 0.02 1.36
CA PHE A 305 -26.67 -1.31 1.27
C PHE A 305 -25.18 -1.32 1.70
N GLN A 306 -24.37 -0.36 1.22
CA GLN A 306 -22.95 -0.28 1.61
C GLN A 306 -22.74 0.16 3.06
N CYS A 307 -23.54 1.08 3.58
CA CYS A 307 -23.45 1.49 4.98
C CYS A 307 -23.73 0.30 5.91
N LEU A 308 -24.75 -0.49 5.59
CA LEU A 308 -25.07 -1.72 6.32
C LEU A 308 -23.96 -2.78 6.17
N ARG A 309 -23.38 -2.93 4.98
CA ARG A 309 -22.25 -3.84 4.73
C ARG A 309 -21.02 -3.46 5.54
N ARG A 310 -20.65 -2.17 5.56
CA ARG A 310 -19.52 -1.66 6.37
C ARG A 310 -19.79 -1.89 7.85
N LEU A 311 -20.98 -1.56 8.34
CA LEU A 311 -21.38 -1.79 9.74
C LEU A 311 -21.20 -3.25 10.17
N LEU A 312 -21.59 -4.22 9.33
CA LEU A 312 -21.44 -5.65 9.60
C LEU A 312 -19.99 -6.17 9.43
N MET A 313 -19.17 -5.45 8.68
CA MET A 313 -17.76 -5.76 8.49
C MET A 313 -16.92 -5.27 9.68
N ASP A 314 -17.18 -4.06 10.15
CA ASP A 314 -16.37 -3.39 11.17
C ASP A 314 -16.69 -3.89 12.60
N ALA A 315 -17.92 -4.31 12.86
CA ALA A 315 -18.35 -4.77 14.18
C ALA A 315 -18.34 -6.31 14.30
N GLU A 316 -17.73 -6.85 15.36
CA GLU A 316 -17.89 -8.25 15.76
C GLU A 316 -19.35 -8.56 16.16
N GLN A 317 -20.00 -7.59 16.81
CA GLN A 317 -21.42 -7.63 17.14
C GLN A 317 -22.08 -6.37 16.58
N ALA A 318 -22.81 -6.52 15.46
CA ALA A 318 -23.48 -5.39 14.85
C ALA A 318 -24.80 -5.07 15.57
N PHE A 319 -24.94 -3.83 16.03
CA PHE A 319 -26.16 -3.28 16.60
C PHE A 319 -26.72 -2.18 15.72
N CYS A 320 -28.04 -2.01 15.70
CA CYS A 320 -28.66 -0.91 14.99
C CYS A 320 -28.26 0.42 15.67
N PRO A 321 -27.67 1.39 14.94
CA PRO A 321 -27.29 2.68 15.52
C PRO A 321 -28.45 3.48 16.10
N ILE A 322 -29.69 3.17 15.69
CA ILE A 322 -30.89 3.92 16.08
C ILE A 322 -31.57 3.29 17.31
N CYS A 323 -31.73 1.97 17.34
CA CYS A 323 -32.47 1.28 18.40
C CYS A 323 -31.69 0.23 19.17
N THR A 324 -30.38 0.14 18.95
CA THR A 324 -29.44 -0.80 19.60
C THR A 324 -29.85 -2.28 19.52
N SER A 325 -30.85 -2.62 18.70
CA SER A 325 -31.26 -4.01 18.47
C SER A 325 -30.13 -4.77 17.76
N SER A 326 -29.85 -5.99 18.20
CA SER A 326 -28.86 -6.85 17.57
C SER A 326 -29.24 -7.14 16.10
N ILE A 327 -28.34 -6.79 15.19
CA ILE A 327 -28.41 -7.10 13.76
C ILE A 327 -27.69 -8.43 13.59
N ALA A 328 -28.25 -9.49 14.18
CA ALA A 328 -27.60 -10.79 14.34
C ALA A 328 -26.77 -11.22 13.10
N PRO A 329 -25.43 -11.21 13.16
CA PRO A 329 -24.62 -12.05 12.31
C PRO A 329 -24.65 -13.48 12.90
N PRO A 330 -24.70 -14.55 12.09
CA PRO A 330 -24.45 -15.89 12.59
C PRO A 330 -22.99 -16.06 13.03
#